data_AF-A0A820F455-F1
#
_entry.id   AF-A0A820F455-F1
#
_cell.length_a   1.000
_cell.length_b   1.000
_cell.length_c   1.000
_cell.angle_alpha   90.00
_cell.angle_beta   90.00
_cell.angle_gamma   90.00
#
_symmetry.space_group_name_H-M   'P 1'
#
loop_
_entity.id
_entity.type
_entity.pdbx_description
1 polymer ?
#
loop_
_entity_poly.entity_id
_entity_poly.type
_entity_poly.pdbx_seq_one_letter_code
_entity_poly.pdbx_strand_id
1 'polypeptide(L)'
;MAHHLPDLIIPKIHFVTEYLRTINANGPATRFWCMRFEALTLAKRHQLRQCLMLSNKNYYNICTEITLLKTIQYSSLPIPVQRLLTENDINQNIFDECKTIYYKNVMMMRQSVFVERLVDVEEEPCFVFILYFLKIQNIWKAVVEHLQVIGFNETLWAYEIEFCKTLDLLDLDQLLHILPHG
;
A
#
# COMPACT_ATOMS: atom_id res chain seq x y z
N MET A 1 -12.92 -20.78 -9.99
CA MET A 1 -11.49 -21.11 -10.16
C MET A 1 -10.72 -20.20 -9.23
N ALA A 2 -10.08 -20.74 -8.20
CA ALA A 2 -9.29 -19.95 -7.26
C ALA A 2 -8.00 -19.52 -7.96
N HIS A 3 -7.78 -18.22 -8.09
CA HIS A 3 -6.49 -17.69 -8.49
C HIS A 3 -5.55 -17.88 -7.30
N HIS A 4 -4.72 -18.91 -7.33
CA HIS A 4 -3.62 -19.07 -6.38
C HIS A 4 -2.65 -17.90 -6.61
N LEU A 5 -2.55 -17.01 -5.63
CA LEU A 5 -1.50 -16.00 -5.57
C LEU A 5 -0.16 -16.71 -5.28
N PRO A 6 0.97 -16.18 -5.75
CA PRO A 6 2.28 -16.77 -5.47
C PRO A 6 2.59 -16.70 -3.97
N ASP A 7 3.14 -17.78 -3.42
CA ASP A 7 3.50 -17.86 -1.98
C ASP A 7 4.60 -16.87 -1.58
N LEU A 8 5.42 -16.43 -2.55
CA LEU A 8 6.52 -15.48 -2.35
C LEU A 8 6.41 -14.31 -3.32
N ILE A 9 6.41 -13.08 -2.79
CA ILE A 9 6.47 -11.84 -3.56
C ILE A 9 7.75 -11.10 -3.20
N ILE A 10 8.61 -10.83 -4.18
CA ILE A 10 9.79 -9.98 -4.02
C ILE A 10 9.52 -8.64 -4.72
N PRO A 11 9.10 -7.59 -4.00
CA PRO A 11 8.87 -6.30 -4.62
C PRO A 11 10.21 -5.66 -5.03
N LYS A 12 10.51 -5.63 -6.33
CA LYS A 12 11.61 -4.81 -6.86
C LYS A 12 11.15 -3.36 -7.01
N ILE A 13 11.65 -2.49 -6.14
CA ILE A 13 11.48 -1.03 -6.29
C ILE A 13 12.59 -0.52 -7.20
N HIS A 14 12.24 -0.14 -8.43
CA HIS A 14 13.15 0.49 -9.38
C HIS A 14 13.17 2.02 -9.21
N PHE A 15 14.35 2.61 -9.05
CA PHE A 15 14.54 4.07 -9.14
C PHE A 15 14.97 4.44 -10.56
N VAL A 16 14.21 5.32 -11.22
CA VAL A 16 14.46 5.80 -12.59
C VAL A 16 15.65 6.79 -12.65
N THR A 17 16.56 6.77 -11.69
CA THR A 17 17.76 7.65 -11.68
C THR A 17 19.06 6.98 -12.05
N GLU A 18 19.11 5.66 -12.21
CA GLU A 18 20.39 4.96 -12.37
C GLU A 18 20.68 4.46 -13.80
N TYR A 19 19.84 4.79 -14.77
CA TYR A 19 20.07 4.39 -16.16
C TYR A 19 20.61 5.55 -16.99
N LEU A 20 21.95 5.69 -17.04
CA LEU A 20 22.67 6.61 -17.93
C LEU A 20 22.18 6.47 -19.39
N ARG A 21 21.82 5.24 -19.79
CA ARG A 21 21.23 4.91 -21.09
C ARG A 21 19.90 5.61 -21.35
N THR A 22 19.06 5.77 -20.32
CA THR A 22 17.73 6.39 -20.40
C THR A 22 17.82 7.91 -20.50
N ILE A 23 18.78 8.52 -19.78
CA ILE A 23 19.08 9.95 -19.86
C ILE A 23 19.63 10.31 -21.24
N ASN A 24 20.55 9.48 -21.76
CA ASN A 24 21.13 9.68 -23.09
C ASN A 24 20.11 9.50 -24.22
N ALA A 25 19.11 8.63 -24.05
CA ALA A 25 18.10 8.37 -25.07
C ALA A 25 16.94 9.40 -25.08
N ASN A 26 16.58 9.97 -23.93
CA ASN A 26 15.35 10.74 -23.78
C ASN A 26 15.55 12.20 -23.31
N GLY A 27 16.80 12.62 -23.09
CA GLY A 27 17.12 13.96 -22.57
C GLY A 27 16.89 14.11 -21.06
N PRO A 28 17.20 15.28 -20.48
CA PRO A 28 16.99 15.53 -19.06
C PRO A 28 15.49 15.46 -18.73
N ALA A 29 15.17 14.76 -17.65
CA ALA A 29 13.79 14.48 -17.26
C ALA A 29 12.98 15.77 -17.02
N THR A 30 12.02 16.07 -17.90
CA THR A 30 11.16 17.27 -17.78
C THR A 30 9.88 17.04 -16.98
N ARG A 31 9.53 15.79 -16.63
CA ARG A 31 8.41 15.44 -15.71
C ARG A 31 8.60 14.11 -14.97
N PHE A 32 9.80 13.83 -14.45
CA PHE A 32 9.98 12.72 -13.52
C PHE A 32 10.43 13.24 -12.17
N TRP A 33 9.67 12.92 -11.13
CA TRP A 33 10.10 13.08 -9.75
C TRP A 33 11.10 11.98 -9.44
N CYS A 34 12.35 12.34 -9.18
CA CYS A 34 13.25 11.49 -8.43
C CYS A 34 14.00 12.32 -7.39
N MET A 35 14.03 11.83 -6.16
CA MET A 35 14.96 12.30 -5.14
C MET A 35 15.91 11.17 -4.81
N ARG A 36 17.21 11.47 -4.88
CA ARG A 36 18.27 10.65 -4.31
C ARG A 36 18.69 11.30 -2.99
N PHE A 37 18.71 10.53 -1.91
CA PHE A 37 19.53 10.84 -0.74
C PHE A 37 20.09 9.52 -0.18
N GLU A 38 21.36 9.55 0.21
CA GLU A 38 22.15 8.40 0.62
C GLU A 38 21.68 7.84 1.98
N ALA A 39 21.78 6.51 2.12
CA ALA A 39 21.72 5.74 3.37
C ALA A 39 20.44 5.80 4.23
N LEU A 40 19.25 5.56 3.65
CA LEU A 40 18.04 5.30 4.44
C LEU A 40 17.28 4.05 3.96
N THR A 41 16.81 3.24 4.92
CA THR A 41 16.03 2.00 4.71
C THR A 41 14.81 2.25 3.82
N LEU A 42 14.28 1.20 3.18
CA LEU A 42 13.10 1.28 2.28
C LEU A 42 11.92 2.01 2.95
N ALA A 43 11.73 1.67 4.22
CA ALA A 43 10.89 2.29 5.23
C ALA A 43 11.02 3.82 5.28
N LYS A 44 12.21 4.34 5.60
CA LYS A 44 12.50 5.77 5.71
C LYS A 44 12.34 6.51 4.37
N ARG A 45 12.65 5.85 3.24
CA ARG A 45 12.40 6.41 1.90
C ARG A 45 10.90 6.57 1.61
N HIS A 46 10.08 5.60 2.00
CA HIS A 46 8.61 5.69 1.90
C HIS A 46 8.07 6.83 2.78
N GLN A 47 8.50 6.88 4.04
CA GLN A 47 8.15 7.95 4.98
C GLN A 47 8.53 9.34 4.44
N LEU A 48 9.77 9.53 3.98
CA LEU A 48 10.23 10.81 3.44
C LEU A 48 9.47 11.23 2.18
N ARG A 49 9.13 10.28 1.31
CA ARG A 49 8.26 10.54 0.17
C ARG A 49 6.88 11.01 0.64
N GLN A 50 6.30 10.38 1.65
CA GLN A 50 5.02 10.81 2.22
C GLN A 50 5.12 12.19 2.86
N CYS A 51 6.16 12.49 3.64
CA CYS A 51 6.40 13.81 4.23
C CYS A 51 6.53 14.91 3.16
N LEU A 52 7.29 14.65 2.09
CA LEU A 52 7.39 15.59 0.97
C LEU A 52 6.02 15.80 0.31
N MET A 53 5.28 14.72 0.07
CA MET A 53 3.93 14.79 -0.48
C MET A 53 2.98 15.54 0.45
N LEU A 54 3.15 15.50 1.77
CA LEU A 54 2.33 16.29 2.70
C LEU A 54 2.73 17.79 2.75
N SER A 55 3.96 18.14 2.37
CA SER A 55 4.51 19.50 2.51
C SER A 55 4.12 20.50 1.40
N ASN A 56 3.50 20.05 0.30
CA ASN A 56 3.16 20.91 -0.83
C ASN A 56 1.80 21.62 -0.60
N LYS A 57 1.79 22.96 -0.54
CA LYS A 57 0.63 23.78 -0.08
C LYS A 57 -0.69 23.63 -0.84
N ASN A 58 -0.74 22.94 -1.98
CA ASN A 58 -1.98 22.65 -2.73
C ASN A 58 -2.75 21.42 -2.21
N TYR A 59 -2.27 20.77 -1.14
CA TYR A 59 -2.72 19.46 -0.69
C TYR A 59 -3.86 19.41 0.35
N TYR A 60 -4.46 20.54 0.69
CA TYR A 60 -5.55 20.61 1.68
C TYR A 60 -6.94 20.23 1.15
N ASN A 61 -7.08 19.93 -0.14
CA ASN A 61 -8.29 19.30 -0.64
C ASN A 61 -8.19 17.80 -0.33
N ILE A 62 -8.78 17.39 0.79
CA ILE A 62 -9.07 15.99 1.12
C ILE A 62 -10.14 15.52 0.11
N CYS A 63 -9.74 15.32 -1.14
CA CYS A 63 -10.61 14.75 -2.15
C CYS A 63 -10.29 13.27 -2.23
N THR A 64 -11.22 12.43 -1.77
CA THR A 64 -11.13 11.00 -2.02
C THR A 64 -11.51 10.76 -3.46
N GLU A 65 -10.53 10.71 -4.35
CA GLU A 65 -10.78 10.31 -5.73
C GLU A 65 -10.79 8.79 -5.83
N ILE A 66 -11.85 8.26 -6.42
CA ILE A 66 -12.09 6.82 -6.53
C ILE A 66 -12.21 6.50 -8.00
N THR A 67 -11.45 5.51 -8.44
CA THR A 67 -11.55 5.01 -9.82
C THR A 67 -12.11 3.59 -9.83
N LEU A 68 -12.94 3.30 -10.83
CA LEU A 68 -13.53 1.98 -11.07
C LEU A 68 -14.38 1.48 -9.91
N LEU A 69 -15.37 2.29 -9.50
CA LEU A 69 -16.37 1.89 -8.50
C LEU A 69 -17.22 0.74 -9.04
N LYS A 70 -17.35 -0.32 -8.26
CA LYS A 70 -18.16 -1.50 -8.57
C LYS A 70 -18.92 -1.92 -7.34
N THR A 71 -20.22 -2.13 -7.49
CA THR A 71 -21.03 -2.74 -6.43
C THR A 71 -20.88 -4.26 -6.47
N ILE A 72 -20.61 -4.88 -5.31
CA ILE A 72 -20.42 -6.32 -5.16
C ILE A 72 -21.30 -6.87 -4.04
N GLN A 73 -21.69 -8.14 -4.17
CA GLN A 73 -22.48 -8.86 -3.17
C GLN A 73 -21.56 -9.52 -2.15
N TYR A 74 -21.96 -9.57 -0.89
CA TYR A 74 -21.22 -10.25 0.19
C TYR A 74 -20.86 -11.69 -0.17
N SER A 75 -21.82 -12.42 -0.75
CA SER A 75 -21.65 -13.81 -1.19
C SER A 75 -20.62 -14.00 -2.31
N SER A 76 -20.23 -12.92 -3.01
CA SER A 76 -19.20 -12.94 -4.05
C SER A 76 -17.78 -12.75 -3.52
N LEU A 77 -17.63 -12.32 -2.26
CA LEU A 77 -16.32 -12.16 -1.62
C LEU A 77 -15.71 -13.54 -1.28
N PRO A 78 -14.38 -13.68 -1.23
CA PRO A 78 -13.74 -14.89 -0.74
C PRO A 78 -14.16 -15.25 0.70
N ILE A 79 -14.26 -16.54 1.03
CA ILE A 79 -14.64 -17.03 2.37
C ILE A 79 -13.81 -16.39 3.50
N PRO A 80 -12.48 -16.24 3.39
CA PRO A 80 -11.70 -15.57 4.43
C PRO A 80 -12.13 -14.12 4.67
N VAL A 81 -12.47 -13.38 3.62
CA VAL A 81 -12.95 -11.99 3.71
C VAL A 81 -14.35 -11.94 4.32
N GLN A 82 -15.23 -12.87 3.94
CA GLN A 82 -16.56 -13.00 4.55
C GLN A 82 -16.46 -13.23 6.07
N ARG A 83 -15.58 -14.13 6.51
CA ARG A 83 -15.33 -14.38 7.94
C ARG A 83 -14.84 -13.13 8.65
N LEU A 84 -13.82 -12.44 8.10
CA LEU A 84 -13.30 -11.20 8.65
C LEU A 84 -14.41 -10.14 8.84
N LEU A 85 -15.26 -9.96 7.84
CA LEU A 85 -16.37 -9.00 7.92
C LEU A 85 -17.40 -9.40 8.99
N THR A 86 -17.69 -10.70 9.11
CA THR A 86 -18.59 -11.24 10.15
C THR A 86 -18.01 -11.04 11.56
N GLU A 87 -16.71 -11.28 11.73
CA GLU A 87 -15.99 -11.09 13.01
C GLU A 87 -15.96 -9.62 13.46
N ASN A 88 -16.08 -8.68 12.51
CA ASN A 88 -16.16 -7.24 12.75
C ASN A 88 -17.62 -6.71 12.83
N ASP A 89 -18.62 -7.59 12.98
CA ASP A 89 -20.05 -7.25 13.07
C ASP A 89 -20.60 -6.47 11.84
N ILE A 90 -20.03 -6.69 10.65
CA ILE A 90 -20.43 -6.00 9.42
C ILE A 90 -21.57 -6.76 8.72
N ASN A 91 -22.81 -6.39 9.05
CA ASN A 91 -24.03 -7.02 8.54
C ASN A 91 -24.53 -6.44 7.20
N GLN A 92 -23.62 -6.07 6.29
CA GLN A 92 -23.96 -5.51 4.98
C GLN A 92 -23.94 -6.60 3.90
N ASN A 93 -25.02 -6.69 3.12
CA ASN A 93 -25.10 -7.66 2.02
C ASN A 93 -24.47 -7.14 0.71
N ILE A 94 -24.33 -5.82 0.59
CA ILE A 94 -23.87 -5.15 -0.62
C ILE A 94 -22.77 -4.16 -0.22
N PHE A 95 -21.68 -4.16 -0.97
CA PHE A 95 -20.54 -3.26 -0.77
C PHE A 95 -20.24 -2.52 -2.05
N ASP A 96 -19.82 -1.26 -1.92
CA ASP A 96 -19.10 -0.59 -3.00
C ASP A 96 -17.61 -0.93 -2.87
N GLU A 97 -17.02 -1.37 -3.98
CA GLU A 97 -15.62 -1.72 -4.12
C GLU A 97 -14.96 -0.81 -5.16
N CYS A 98 -13.66 -0.57 -5.02
CA CYS A 98 -12.89 0.12 -6.05
C CYS A 98 -11.49 -0.44 -6.19
N LYS A 99 -10.89 -0.22 -7.36
CA LYS A 99 -9.52 -0.68 -7.65
C LYS A 99 -8.44 0.25 -7.07
N THR A 100 -8.70 1.55 -7.07
CA THR A 100 -7.73 2.56 -6.63
C THR A 100 -8.43 3.64 -5.84
N ILE A 101 -7.85 3.99 -4.70
CA ILE A 101 -8.24 5.11 -3.86
C ILE A 101 -7.10 6.11 -3.80
N TYR A 102 -7.40 7.37 -4.05
CA TYR A 102 -6.55 8.49 -3.67
C TYR A 102 -7.03 9.01 -2.33
N TYR A 103 -6.22 8.88 -1.28
CA TYR A 103 -6.56 9.35 0.05
C TYR A 103 -5.38 10.09 0.66
N LYS A 104 -5.63 11.30 1.18
CA LYS A 104 -4.58 12.22 1.68
C LYS A 104 -3.36 12.27 0.74
N ASN A 105 -3.63 12.31 -0.57
CA ASN A 105 -2.63 12.41 -1.65
C ASN A 105 -1.73 11.20 -1.85
N VAL A 106 -2.11 10.08 -1.24
CA VAL A 106 -1.51 8.78 -1.45
C VAL A 106 -2.45 7.97 -2.33
N MET A 107 -1.94 7.57 -3.50
CA MET A 107 -2.63 6.60 -4.35
C MET A 107 -2.36 5.20 -3.81
N MET A 108 -3.40 4.52 -3.36
CA MET A 108 -3.37 3.12 -2.96
C MET A 108 -4.12 2.28 -3.99
N MET A 109 -3.55 1.13 -4.35
CA MET A 109 -4.10 0.26 -5.38
C MET A 109 -4.38 -1.12 -4.82
N ARG A 110 -5.45 -1.74 -5.31
CA ARG A 110 -5.73 -3.14 -5.06
C ARG A 110 -4.60 -3.99 -5.63
N GLN A 111 -4.30 -5.11 -4.96
CA GLN A 111 -3.20 -6.02 -5.31
C GLN A 111 -1.82 -5.33 -5.27
N SER A 112 -1.60 -4.44 -4.32
CA SER A 112 -0.31 -3.80 -4.10
C SER A 112 0.17 -3.99 -2.66
N VAL A 113 1.48 -3.97 -2.49
CA VAL A 113 2.13 -4.00 -1.18
C VAL A 113 2.30 -2.57 -0.68
N PHE A 114 1.97 -2.35 0.58
CA PHE A 114 2.09 -1.08 1.27
C PHE A 114 2.91 -1.26 2.55
N VAL A 115 3.67 -0.23 2.93
CA VAL A 115 4.35 -0.18 4.22
C VAL A 115 3.36 0.38 5.22
N GLU A 116 2.92 -0.41 6.19
CA GLU A 116 1.91 0.00 7.18
C GLU A 116 2.53 0.82 8.31
N ARG A 117 3.66 0.34 8.86
CA ARG A 117 4.37 0.95 9.99
C ARG A 117 5.81 0.46 10.05
N LEU A 118 6.62 1.06 10.92
CA LEU A 118 7.96 0.58 11.25
C LEU A 118 7.95 0.00 12.67
N VAL A 119 8.71 -1.06 12.90
CA VAL A 119 8.93 -1.62 14.23
C VAL A 119 10.02 -0.79 14.93
N ASP A 120 9.67 -0.16 16.07
CA ASP A 120 10.44 0.94 16.69
C ASP A 120 11.92 0.63 17.03
N VAL A 121 12.25 -0.63 17.33
CA VAL A 121 13.60 -0.99 17.80
C VAL A 121 14.59 -1.23 16.66
N GLU A 122 14.14 -1.82 15.56
CA GLU A 122 14.99 -2.23 14.43
C GLU A 122 14.70 -1.43 13.15
N GLU A 123 13.73 -0.51 13.20
CA GLU A 123 13.20 0.23 12.05
C GLU A 123 12.75 -0.69 10.90
N GLU A 124 12.41 -1.94 11.22
CA GLU A 124 11.97 -2.92 10.25
C GLU A 124 10.56 -2.56 9.75
N PRO A 125 10.33 -2.47 8.44
CA PRO A 125 9.01 -2.17 7.90
C PRO A 125 8.04 -3.35 8.06
N CYS A 126 6.87 -3.09 8.64
CA CYS A 126 5.71 -3.96 8.51
C CYS A 126 5.03 -3.70 7.16
N PHE A 127 4.79 -4.77 6.41
CA PHE A 127 4.14 -4.69 5.11
C PHE A 127 2.74 -5.27 5.17
N VAL A 128 1.85 -4.70 4.36
CA VAL A 128 0.51 -5.23 4.12
C VAL A 128 0.24 -5.34 2.62
N PHE A 129 -0.51 -6.35 2.22
CA PHE A 129 -1.00 -6.52 0.86
C PHE A 129 -2.47 -6.13 0.79
N ILE A 130 -2.80 -5.17 -0.07
CA ILE A 130 -4.18 -4.67 -0.18
C ILE A 130 -4.99 -5.59 -1.08
N LEU A 131 -5.97 -6.30 -0.50
CA LEU A 131 -6.85 -7.21 -1.23
C LEU A 131 -8.07 -6.50 -1.82
N TYR A 132 -8.71 -5.63 -1.03
CA TYR A 132 -9.90 -4.89 -1.44
C TYR A 132 -9.95 -3.52 -0.77
N PHE A 133 -10.59 -2.57 -1.44
CA PHE A 133 -11.16 -1.41 -0.79
C PHE A 133 -12.67 -1.56 -0.79
N LEU A 134 -13.28 -1.52 0.39
CA LEU A 134 -14.71 -1.68 0.57
C LEU A 134 -15.28 -0.45 1.28
N LYS A 135 -16.43 0.03 0.80
CA LYS A 135 -17.19 1.07 1.48
C LYS A 135 -18.12 0.41 2.50
N ILE A 136 -17.80 0.57 3.77
CA ILE A 136 -18.48 -0.06 4.91
C ILE A 136 -19.06 1.04 5.78
N GLN A 137 -20.37 1.01 6.01
CA GLN A 137 -21.07 2.07 6.78
C GLN A 137 -20.74 3.50 6.30
N ASN A 138 -20.63 3.69 4.98
CA ASN A 138 -20.23 4.95 4.32
C ASN A 138 -18.76 5.39 4.50
N ILE A 139 -17.91 4.54 5.08
CA ILE A 139 -16.48 4.78 5.28
C ILE A 139 -15.69 3.80 4.41
N TRP A 140 -14.63 4.27 3.75
CA TRP A 140 -13.73 3.38 3.02
C TRP A 140 -12.78 2.68 3.98
N LYS A 141 -12.77 1.34 3.90
CA LYS A 141 -11.84 0.48 4.63
C LYS A 141 -11.07 -0.39 3.63
N ALA A 142 -9.83 -0.70 3.96
CA ALA A 142 -9.00 -1.63 3.23
C ALA A 142 -9.03 -3.00 3.89
N VAL A 143 -9.38 -4.03 3.12
CA VAL A 143 -9.12 -5.41 3.51
C VAL A 143 -7.69 -5.72 3.11
N VAL A 144 -6.87 -6.05 4.09
CA VAL A 144 -5.44 -6.29 3.89
C VAL A 144 -5.03 -7.66 4.40
N GLU A 145 -3.91 -8.15 3.91
CA GLU A 145 -3.20 -9.29 4.47
C GLU A 145 -1.82 -8.83 4.97
N HIS A 146 -1.50 -9.13 6.23
CA HIS A 146 -0.17 -8.81 6.74
C HIS A 146 0.89 -9.69 6.10
N LEU A 147 2.05 -9.10 5.86
CA LEU A 147 3.21 -9.77 5.28
C LEU A 147 4.33 -9.78 6.33
N GLN A 148 4.97 -10.94 6.47
CA GLN A 148 6.12 -11.12 7.35
C GLN A 148 7.39 -10.90 6.56
N VAL A 149 8.32 -10.13 7.13
CA VAL A 149 9.69 -10.05 6.62
C VAL A 149 10.42 -11.33 7.00
N ILE A 150 10.98 -12.02 6.01
CA ILE A 150 11.75 -13.26 6.20
C ILE A 150 13.26 -13.01 6.12
N GLY A 151 13.67 -11.89 5.53
CA GLY A 151 15.07 -11.52 5.41
C GLY A 151 15.29 -10.24 4.61
N PHE A 152 16.56 -9.87 4.46
CA PHE A 152 16.99 -8.77 3.61
C PHE A 152 17.99 -9.28 2.58
N ASN A 153 17.67 -9.10 1.30
CA ASN A 153 18.54 -9.48 0.21
C ASN A 153 19.54 -8.36 -0.08
N GLU A 154 20.78 -8.51 0.39
CA GLU A 154 21.84 -7.49 0.21
C GLU A 154 22.19 -7.24 -1.26
N THR A 155 22.01 -8.23 -2.14
CA THR A 155 22.31 -8.05 -3.58
C THR A 155 21.25 -7.17 -4.25
N LEU A 156 19.99 -7.33 -3.86
CA LEU A 156 18.86 -6.56 -4.40
C LEU A 156 18.54 -5.31 -3.58
N TRP A 157 19.13 -5.17 -2.39
CA TRP A 157 18.82 -4.13 -1.43
C TRP A 157 17.31 -4.05 -1.09
N ALA A 158 16.69 -5.22 -0.92
CA ALA A 158 15.25 -5.37 -0.77
C ALA A 158 14.89 -6.34 0.36
N TYR A 159 13.79 -6.07 1.04
CA TYR A 159 13.20 -7.02 1.99
C TYR A 159 12.53 -8.17 1.23
N GLU A 160 12.76 -9.38 1.73
CA GLU A 160 12.05 -10.57 1.31
C GLU A 160 10.85 -10.73 2.25
N ILE A 161 9.66 -10.89 1.67
CA ILE A 161 8.39 -10.89 2.41
C ILE A 161 7.54 -12.10 2.02
N GLU A 162 6.80 -12.64 2.99
CA GLU A 162 5.92 -13.78 2.82
C GLU A 162 4.51 -13.47 3.37
N PHE A 163 3.48 -14.12 2.82
CA PHE A 163 2.11 -13.95 3.25
C PHE A 163 1.83 -14.65 4.59
N CYS A 164 1.35 -13.90 5.59
CA CYS A 164 1.01 -14.46 6.90
C CYS A 164 -0.33 -15.22 6.91
N LYS A 165 -1.17 -15.10 5.87
CA LYS A 165 -2.54 -15.62 5.85
C LYS A 165 -3.43 -15.03 6.94
N THR A 166 -3.02 -13.90 7.52
CA THR A 166 -3.77 -13.13 8.52
C THR A 166 -4.36 -11.92 7.83
N LEU A 167 -5.68 -11.89 7.76
CA LEU A 167 -6.42 -10.75 7.20
C LEU A 167 -6.77 -9.76 8.30
N ASP A 168 -6.78 -8.49 7.93
CA ASP A 168 -7.24 -7.41 8.79
C ASP A 168 -8.05 -6.38 7.99
N LEU A 169 -8.83 -5.58 8.71
CA LEU A 169 -9.67 -4.53 8.17
C LEU A 169 -9.19 -3.18 8.70
N LEU A 170 -8.46 -2.45 7.87
CA LEU A 170 -7.86 -1.18 8.25
C LEU A 170 -8.65 0.01 7.71
N ASP A 171 -8.81 1.04 8.54
CA ASP A 171 -9.18 2.35 8.06
C ASP A 171 -8.05 2.95 7.22
N LEU A 172 -8.39 3.79 6.24
CA LEU A 172 -7.38 4.41 5.37
C LEU A 172 -6.40 5.29 6.16
N ASP A 173 -6.79 5.80 7.32
CA ASP A 173 -5.90 6.52 8.22
C ASP A 173 -4.86 5.61 8.89
N GLN A 174 -5.24 4.38 9.24
CA GLN A 174 -4.32 3.39 9.81
C GLN A 174 -3.27 2.96 8.79
N LEU A 175 -3.63 2.87 7.50
CA LEU A 175 -2.66 2.63 6.44
C LEU A 175 -1.63 3.76 6.27
N LEU A 176 -1.95 4.97 6.73
CA LEU A 176 -1.07 6.14 6.62
C LEU A 176 -0.34 6.48 7.93
N HIS A 177 -0.46 5.64 8.96
CA HIS A 177 0.06 5.91 10.31
C HIS A 177 1.58 5.75 10.47
N ILE A 178 2.35 5.89 9.39
CA ILE A 178 3.80 5.66 9.36
C ILE A 178 4.58 6.84 9.98
N LEU A 179 3.91 7.84 10.53
CA LEU A 179 4.54 8.95 11.25
C LEU A 179 4.52 8.64 12.75
N PRO A 180 5.69 8.55 13.42
CA PRO A 180 5.69 8.61 14.87
C PRO A 180 5.00 9.92 15.27
N HIS A 181 4.04 9.83 16.20
CA HIS A 181 3.69 11.00 17.00
C HIS A 181 5.00 11.53 17.60
N GLY A 182 5.26 12.82 17.39
CA GLY A 182 6.53 13.47 17.71
C GLY A 182 6.97 13.34 19.16
#